data_AF-A0A3M1QF45-F1
#
_entry.id   AF-A0A3M1QF45-F1
#
_cell.length_a   1.000
_cell.length_b   1.000
_cell.length_c   1.000
_cell.angle_alpha   90.00
_cell.angle_beta   90.00
_cell.angle_gamma   90.00
#
_symmetry.space_group_name_H-M   'P 1'
#
loop_
_entity.id
_entity.type
_entity.pdbx_description
1 polymer ?
#
loop_
_entity_poly.entity_id
_entity_poly.type
_entity_poly.pdbx_seq_one_letter_code
_entity_poly.pdbx_strand_id
1 'polypeptide(L)'
;MTAPSASQPGSTDAPSAPPRVEERATPWYVHAAAIALAVALALWAHWRTLGYELLGFDTYLQIIAARIQSWDDFWGTFRERLANGRIAADFYRPVQNLSIALDYALWGLRPLGYHISSLAVFGASVAAIYLLSRRLLGPRAWLGPLAAALYFGLHPNQLQIVPIPCRRSDMLVVLFLLLT
;
A
#
# COMPACT_ATOMS: atom_id res chain seq x y z
N MET A 1 1.49 86.70 23.33
CA MET A 1 0.69 85.48 23.53
C MET A 1 1.20 84.42 22.55
N THR A 2 2.16 83.62 22.99
CA THR A 2 2.75 82.51 22.21
C THR A 2 2.30 81.21 22.85
N ALA A 3 1.59 80.38 22.09
CA ALA A 3 1.02 79.12 22.57
C ALA A 3 2.13 78.09 22.89
N PRO A 4 1.92 77.17 23.84
CA PRO A 4 2.91 76.15 24.18
C PRO A 4 2.89 75.01 23.16
N SER A 5 4.08 74.60 22.72
CA SER A 5 4.34 73.44 21.87
C SER A 5 4.01 72.15 22.62
N ALA A 6 2.98 71.44 22.17
CA ALA A 6 2.64 70.11 22.68
C ALA A 6 3.70 69.09 22.24
N SER A 7 4.45 68.56 23.20
CA SER A 7 5.33 67.41 23.02
C SER A 7 4.51 66.16 22.70
N GLN A 8 4.76 65.51 21.56
CA GLN A 8 4.14 64.23 21.26
C GLN A 8 4.60 63.15 22.25
N PRO A 9 3.70 62.29 22.76
CA PRO A 9 4.08 61.18 23.61
C PRO A 9 4.90 60.18 22.80
N GLY A 10 6.05 59.78 23.34
CA GLY A 10 6.97 58.84 22.72
C GLY A 10 6.27 57.56 22.29
N SER A 11 6.52 57.17 21.04
CA SER A 11 6.14 55.87 20.50
C SER A 11 6.83 54.78 21.32
N THR A 12 6.12 54.22 22.29
CA THR A 12 6.50 52.97 22.93
C THR A 12 6.44 51.90 21.84
N ASP A 13 7.61 51.53 21.29
CA ASP A 13 7.76 50.40 20.39
C ASP A 13 7.17 49.16 21.10
N ALA A 14 6.03 48.69 20.60
CA ALA A 14 5.44 47.46 21.06
C ALA A 14 6.47 46.34 20.87
N PRO A 15 6.64 45.42 21.85
CA PRO A 15 7.61 44.35 21.73
C PRO A 15 7.34 43.56 20.45
N SER A 16 8.34 43.54 19.56
CA SER A 16 8.29 42.81 18.30
C SER A 16 7.87 41.37 18.56
N ALA A 17 6.79 40.92 17.94
CA ALA A 17 6.28 39.56 18.09
C ALA A 17 7.43 38.55 17.89
N PRO A 18 7.52 37.49 18.72
CA PRO A 18 8.59 36.50 18.58
C PRO A 18 8.59 35.96 17.14
N PRO A 19 9.77 35.74 16.54
CA PRO A 19 9.85 35.20 15.20
C PRO A 19 9.06 33.90 15.15
N ARG A 20 8.05 33.82 14.25
CA ARG A 20 7.35 32.57 14.00
C ARG A 20 8.42 31.58 13.57
N VAL A 21 8.68 30.57 14.41
CA VAL A 21 9.52 29.44 14.01
C VAL A 21 8.86 28.86 12.78
N GLU A 22 9.45 29.07 11.61
CA GLU A 22 9.00 28.42 10.38
C GLU A 22 9.14 26.92 10.60
N GLU A 23 8.02 26.28 10.93
CA GLU A 23 7.95 24.86 11.18
C GLU A 23 8.23 24.10 9.87
N ARG A 24 9.52 23.82 9.65
CA ARG A 24 10.04 23.14 8.46
C ARG A 24 9.39 21.77 8.31
N ALA A 25 8.87 21.50 7.11
CA ALA A 25 8.38 20.16 6.77
C ALA A 25 9.51 19.13 6.88
N THR A 26 9.16 17.89 7.23
CA THR A 26 10.14 16.80 7.25
C THR A 26 10.65 16.58 5.82
N PRO A 27 11.97 16.47 5.60
CA PRO A 27 12.50 16.35 4.26
C PRO A 27 12.14 15.00 3.62
N TRP A 28 12.01 15.00 2.28
CA TRP A 28 11.51 13.84 1.52
C TRP A 28 12.32 12.56 1.73
N TYR A 29 13.63 12.65 1.98
CA TYR A 29 14.49 11.49 2.20
C TYR A 29 14.17 10.76 3.51
N VAL A 30 13.66 11.44 4.53
CA VAL A 30 13.20 10.79 5.78
C VAL A 30 11.95 9.96 5.52
N HIS A 31 11.01 10.49 4.72
CA HIS A 31 9.83 9.72 4.31
C HIS A 31 10.22 8.52 3.44
N ALA A 32 11.13 8.71 2.48
CA ALA A 32 11.63 7.62 1.65
C ALA A 32 12.31 6.52 2.48
N ALA A 33 13.16 6.92 3.44
CA ALA A 33 13.82 5.98 4.35
C ALA A 33 12.81 5.26 5.25
N ALA A 34 11.80 5.96 5.78
CA ALA A 34 10.75 5.36 6.60
C ALA A 34 9.90 4.35 5.82
N ILE A 35 9.52 4.66 4.58
CA ILE A 35 8.81 3.73 3.70
C ILE A 35 9.69 2.51 3.40
N ALA A 36 10.95 2.73 3.00
CA ALA A 36 11.88 1.65 2.70
C ALA A 36 12.09 0.73 3.92
N LEU A 37 12.23 1.30 5.12
CA LEU A 37 12.35 0.56 6.36
C LEU A 37 11.09 -0.27 6.65
N ALA A 38 9.90 0.33 6.55
CA ALA A 38 8.64 -0.37 6.81
C ALA A 38 8.43 -1.53 5.84
N VAL A 39 8.67 -1.31 4.55
CA VAL A 39 8.56 -2.34 3.51
C VAL A 39 9.61 -3.42 3.72
N ALA A 40 10.88 -3.06 3.97
CA ALA A 40 11.95 -4.03 4.21
C ALA A 40 11.65 -4.92 5.42
N LEU A 41 11.16 -4.35 6.53
CA LEU A 41 10.80 -5.12 7.72
C LEU A 41 9.58 -6.01 7.48
N ALA A 42 8.56 -5.52 6.76
CA ALA A 42 7.38 -6.31 6.42
C ALA A 42 7.74 -7.49 5.50
N LEU A 43 8.57 -7.25 4.46
CA LEU A 43 9.07 -8.30 3.56
C LEU A 43 9.97 -9.28 4.30
N TRP A 44 10.87 -8.78 5.16
CA TRP A 44 11.70 -9.62 6.01
C TRP A 44 10.86 -10.49 6.94
N ALA A 45 9.79 -9.96 7.56
CA ALA A 45 8.92 -10.77 8.41
C ALA A 45 8.22 -11.91 7.65
N HIS A 46 7.98 -11.74 6.35
CA HIS A 46 7.27 -12.68 5.50
C HIS A 46 8.18 -13.44 4.53
N TRP A 47 9.50 -13.32 4.62
CA TRP A 47 10.43 -13.86 3.62
C TRP A 47 10.33 -15.39 3.46
N ARG A 48 9.99 -16.10 4.54
CA ARG A 48 9.84 -17.57 4.55
C ARG A 48 8.72 -18.04 3.62
N THR A 49 7.78 -17.18 3.26
CA THR A 49 6.70 -17.51 2.31
C THR A 49 7.22 -17.91 0.94
N LEU A 50 8.40 -17.43 0.54
CA LEU A 50 9.05 -17.83 -0.71
C LEU A 50 9.39 -19.33 -0.78
N GLY A 51 9.53 -19.99 0.38
CA GLY A 51 9.80 -21.42 0.48
C GLY A 51 8.54 -22.28 0.64
N TYR A 52 7.35 -21.70 0.61
CA TYR A 52 6.11 -22.44 0.76
C TYR A 52 5.59 -22.93 -0.59
N GLU A 53 4.89 -24.07 -0.53
CA GLU A 53 4.10 -24.54 -1.66
C GLU A 53 2.92 -23.60 -1.96
N LEU A 54 2.18 -23.89 -3.02
CA LEU A 54 0.92 -23.19 -3.32
C LEU A 54 -0.14 -23.56 -2.27
N LEU A 55 -0.14 -22.82 -1.16
CA LEU A 55 -1.09 -22.95 -0.06
C LEU A 55 -2.47 -22.43 -0.45
N GLY A 56 -3.51 -22.90 0.25
CA GLY A 56 -4.91 -22.54 0.01
C GLY A 56 -5.65 -23.63 -0.78
N PHE A 57 -6.81 -24.05 -0.27
CA PHE A 57 -7.60 -25.13 -0.87
C PHE A 57 -8.12 -24.78 -2.27
N ASP A 58 -8.30 -23.48 -2.54
CA ASP A 58 -8.82 -22.88 -3.76
C ASP A 58 -7.73 -22.37 -4.70
N THR A 59 -6.46 -22.34 -4.29
CA THR A 59 -5.36 -21.75 -5.11
C THR A 59 -5.21 -22.44 -6.45
N TYR A 60 -5.20 -23.78 -6.49
CA TYR A 60 -5.10 -24.51 -7.76
C TYR A 60 -6.33 -24.30 -8.65
N LEU A 61 -7.52 -24.27 -8.05
CA LEU A 61 -8.77 -23.99 -8.78
C LEU A 61 -8.75 -22.58 -9.37
N GLN A 62 -8.32 -21.59 -8.60
CA GLN A 62 -8.16 -20.21 -9.04
C GLN A 62 -7.13 -20.10 -10.16
N ILE A 63 -5.98 -20.79 -10.07
CA ILE A 63 -4.96 -20.79 -11.12
C ILE A 63 -5.51 -21.38 -12.41
N ILE A 64 -6.18 -22.53 -12.36
CA ILE A 64 -6.78 -23.19 -13.53
C ILE A 64 -7.86 -22.29 -14.15
N ALA A 65 -8.72 -21.72 -13.31
CA ALA A 65 -9.81 -20.85 -13.73
C ALA A 65 -9.36 -19.53 -14.35
N ALA A 66 -8.23 -19.00 -13.88
CA ALA A 66 -7.69 -17.73 -14.36
C ALA A 66 -6.75 -17.90 -15.58
N ARG A 67 -6.55 -19.11 -16.11
CA ARG A 67 -5.68 -19.30 -17.28
C ARG A 67 -6.28 -18.61 -18.50
N ILE A 68 -5.45 -17.79 -19.14
CA ILE A 68 -5.78 -17.11 -20.39
C ILE A 68 -4.98 -17.80 -21.48
N GLN A 69 -5.67 -18.52 -22.37
CA GLN A 69 -5.05 -19.25 -23.48
C GLN A 69 -5.33 -18.59 -24.84
N SER A 70 -6.37 -17.77 -24.91
CA SER A 70 -6.78 -17.07 -26.12
C SER A 70 -7.12 -15.60 -25.86
N TRP A 71 -7.19 -14.80 -26.92
CA TRP A 71 -7.66 -13.42 -26.87
C TRP A 71 -9.12 -13.30 -26.39
N ASP A 72 -9.94 -14.30 -26.67
CA ASP A 72 -11.31 -14.35 -26.18
C ASP A 72 -11.36 -14.58 -24.67
N ASP A 73 -10.49 -15.44 -24.11
CA ASP A 73 -10.40 -15.64 -22.65
C ASP A 73 -9.96 -14.36 -21.93
N PHE A 74 -9.04 -13.60 -22.54
CA PHE A 74 -8.57 -12.33 -22.01
C PHE A 74 -9.74 -11.34 -21.89
N TRP A 75 -10.51 -11.14 -22.96
CA TRP A 75 -11.68 -10.28 -22.91
C TRP A 75 -12.85 -10.89 -22.13
N GLY A 76 -12.93 -12.21 -22.05
CA GLY A 76 -13.87 -12.94 -21.19
C GLY A 76 -13.66 -12.59 -19.71
N THR A 77 -12.41 -12.40 -19.28
CA THR A 77 -12.07 -12.01 -17.90
C THR A 77 -12.79 -10.74 -17.42
N PHE A 78 -13.13 -9.81 -18.31
CA PHE A 78 -13.84 -8.57 -18.00
C PHE A 78 -15.35 -8.62 -18.26
N ARG A 79 -15.84 -9.66 -18.94
CA ARG A 79 -17.24 -9.81 -19.34
C ARG A 79 -17.96 -10.87 -18.53
N GLU A 80 -17.21 -11.84 -18.02
CA GLU A 80 -17.73 -13.08 -17.49
C GLU A 80 -17.23 -13.31 -16.06
N ARG A 81 -17.99 -14.09 -15.31
CA ARG A 81 -17.59 -14.55 -13.97
C ARG A 81 -16.50 -15.61 -14.11
N LEU A 82 -15.73 -15.83 -13.03
CA LEU A 82 -14.59 -16.75 -13.03
C LEU A 82 -14.94 -18.10 -13.69
N ALA A 83 -14.08 -18.53 -14.63
CA ALA A 83 -14.25 -19.75 -15.41
C ALA A 83 -15.55 -19.86 -16.23
N ASN A 84 -16.31 -18.78 -16.42
CA ASN A 84 -17.59 -18.77 -17.15
C ASN A 84 -18.59 -19.80 -16.62
N GLY A 85 -18.57 -20.08 -15.30
CA GLY A 85 -19.38 -21.12 -14.67
C GLY A 85 -18.92 -22.56 -14.90
N ARG A 86 -17.74 -22.79 -15.50
CA ARG A 86 -17.13 -24.13 -15.66
C ARG A 86 -16.68 -24.75 -14.33
N ILE A 87 -16.55 -23.92 -13.30
CA ILE A 87 -16.29 -24.31 -11.92
C ILE A 87 -17.40 -23.69 -11.09
N ALA A 88 -17.85 -24.37 -10.03
CA ALA A 88 -18.80 -23.84 -9.06
C ALA A 88 -18.18 -22.72 -8.18
N ALA A 89 -17.61 -21.72 -8.83
CA ALA A 89 -16.95 -20.56 -8.23
C ALA A 89 -17.54 -19.30 -8.88
N ASP A 90 -18.52 -18.71 -8.22
CA ASP A 90 -19.34 -17.63 -8.78
C ASP A 90 -18.77 -16.24 -8.41
N PHE A 91 -17.52 -15.97 -8.81
CA PHE A 91 -16.80 -14.75 -8.44
C PHE A 91 -16.42 -13.89 -9.65
N TYR A 92 -16.68 -12.59 -9.61
CA TYR A 92 -16.17 -11.63 -10.58
C TYR A 92 -15.00 -10.85 -9.99
N ARG A 93 -13.77 -11.21 -10.36
CA ARG A 93 -12.52 -10.61 -9.83
C ARG A 93 -11.48 -10.42 -10.96
N PRO A 94 -11.76 -9.58 -11.98
CA PRO A 94 -10.93 -9.46 -13.18
C PRO A 94 -9.47 -9.14 -12.89
N VAL A 95 -9.20 -8.20 -11.96
CA VAL A 95 -7.83 -7.79 -11.62
C VAL A 95 -7.03 -8.93 -10.96
N GLN A 96 -7.67 -9.67 -10.04
CA GLN A 96 -7.03 -10.83 -9.41
C GLN A 96 -6.78 -11.94 -10.42
N ASN A 97 -7.74 -12.20 -11.32
CA ASN A 97 -7.63 -13.21 -12.36
C ASN A 97 -6.46 -12.89 -13.29
N LEU A 98 -6.37 -11.66 -13.80
CA LEU A 98 -5.25 -11.23 -14.65
C LEU A 98 -3.91 -11.36 -13.94
N SER A 99 -3.86 -10.99 -12.66
CA SER A 99 -2.63 -11.10 -11.88
C SER A 99 -2.20 -12.57 -11.74
N ILE A 100 -3.13 -13.49 -11.48
CA ILE A 100 -2.84 -14.94 -11.37
C ILE A 100 -2.50 -15.54 -12.75
N ALA A 101 -3.19 -15.09 -13.81
CA ALA A 101 -2.92 -15.50 -15.19
C ALA A 101 -1.50 -15.12 -15.62
N LEU A 102 -1.07 -13.91 -15.26
CA LEU A 102 0.28 -13.42 -15.50
C LEU A 102 1.32 -14.26 -14.75
N ASP A 103 1.07 -14.60 -13.48
CA ASP A 103 1.98 -15.48 -12.74
C ASP A 103 2.09 -16.85 -13.39
N TYR A 104 0.97 -17.41 -13.84
CA TYR A 104 0.97 -18.69 -14.54
C TYR A 104 1.74 -18.61 -15.87
N ALA A 105 1.61 -17.52 -16.62
CA ALA A 105 2.33 -17.31 -17.87
C ALA A 105 3.85 -17.18 -17.65
N LEU A 106 4.28 -16.54 -16.56
CA LEU A 106 5.70 -16.32 -16.26
C LEU A 106 6.38 -17.49 -15.55
N TRP A 107 5.65 -18.16 -14.64
CA TRP A 107 6.23 -19.12 -13.69
C TRP A 107 5.62 -20.52 -13.79
N GLY A 108 4.56 -20.71 -14.57
CA GLY A 108 3.82 -21.97 -14.64
C GLY A 108 3.21 -22.30 -13.28
N LEU A 109 3.45 -23.52 -12.77
CA LEU A 109 3.01 -23.96 -11.44
C LEU A 109 4.09 -23.80 -10.36
N ARG A 110 5.20 -23.08 -10.64
CA ARG A 110 6.28 -22.91 -9.66
C ARG A 110 5.83 -21.97 -8.53
N PRO A 111 5.72 -22.43 -7.26
CA PRO A 111 5.15 -21.64 -6.16
C PRO A 111 5.87 -20.31 -5.91
N LEU A 112 7.20 -20.31 -6.05
CA LEU A 112 8.06 -19.15 -5.82
C LEU A 112 7.57 -17.89 -6.56
N GLY A 113 7.16 -18.03 -7.82
CA GLY A 113 6.71 -16.89 -8.63
C GLY A 113 5.48 -16.19 -8.06
N TYR A 114 4.50 -16.98 -7.62
CA TYR A 114 3.26 -16.48 -7.03
C TYR A 114 3.52 -15.76 -5.69
N HIS A 115 4.43 -16.29 -4.88
CA HIS A 115 4.82 -15.67 -3.62
C HIS A 115 5.60 -14.38 -3.83
N ILE A 116 6.49 -14.30 -4.83
CA ILE A 116 7.18 -13.05 -5.20
C ILE A 116 6.15 -11.98 -5.59
N SER A 117 5.21 -12.31 -6.46
CA SER A 117 4.16 -11.37 -6.88
C SER A 117 3.27 -10.94 -5.71
N SER A 118 2.95 -11.86 -4.80
CA SER A 118 2.13 -11.56 -3.61
C SER A 118 2.87 -10.67 -2.62
N LEU A 119 4.17 -10.92 -2.38
CA LEU A 119 5.02 -10.06 -1.56
C LEU A 119 5.22 -8.68 -2.19
N ALA A 120 5.31 -8.57 -3.51
CA ALA A 120 5.41 -7.29 -4.20
C ALA A 120 4.15 -6.43 -3.98
N VAL A 121 2.97 -7.02 -4.15
CA VAL A 121 1.69 -6.33 -3.87
C VAL A 121 1.60 -5.97 -2.40
N PHE A 122 1.95 -6.88 -1.48
CA PHE A 122 1.96 -6.61 -0.04
C PHE A 122 2.88 -5.44 0.34
N GLY A 123 4.10 -5.40 -0.18
CA GLY A 123 5.04 -4.30 0.03
C GLY A 123 4.49 -2.97 -0.48
N ALA A 124 3.82 -2.98 -1.65
CA ALA A 124 3.13 -1.80 -2.17
C ALA A 124 1.98 -1.36 -1.24
N SER A 125 1.19 -2.28 -0.69
CA SER A 125 0.13 -1.97 0.28
C SER A 125 0.69 -1.34 1.56
N VAL A 126 1.81 -1.84 2.09
CA VAL A 126 2.50 -1.26 3.27
C VAL A 126 2.95 0.18 2.97
N ALA A 127 3.53 0.43 1.79
CA ALA A 127 3.91 1.77 1.37
C ALA A 127 2.69 2.70 1.22
N ALA A 128 1.59 2.20 0.64
CA ALA A 128 0.35 2.97 0.48
C ALA A 128 -0.25 3.38 1.84
N ILE A 129 -0.20 2.52 2.85
CA ILE A 129 -0.62 2.85 4.23
C ILE A 129 0.21 4.00 4.78
N TYR A 130 1.54 3.96 4.63
CA TYR A 130 2.39 5.07 5.05
C TYR A 130 1.98 6.38 4.36
N LEU A 131 1.78 6.35 3.05
CA LEU A 131 1.42 7.54 2.27
C LEU A 131 0.07 8.12 2.69
N LEU A 132 -0.94 7.27 2.93
CA LEU A 132 -2.23 7.71 3.44
C LEU A 132 -2.10 8.28 4.85
N SER A 133 -1.44 7.57 5.77
CA SER A 133 -1.25 8.06 7.14
C SER A 133 -0.52 9.40 7.15
N ARG A 134 0.44 9.63 6.25
CA ARG A 134 1.10 10.93 6.08
C ARG A 134 0.14 12.01 5.59
N ARG A 135 -0.74 11.69 4.63
CA ARG A 135 -1.78 12.62 4.18
C ARG A 135 -2.72 13.03 5.33
N LEU A 136 -3.03 12.11 6.23
CA LEU A 136 -3.94 12.34 7.37
C LEU A 136 -3.27 13.08 8.55
N LEU A 137 -2.04 12.70 8.91
CA LEU A 137 -1.30 13.25 10.06
C LEU A 137 -0.49 14.52 9.71
N GLY A 138 -0.39 14.84 8.42
CA GLY A 138 0.30 16.02 7.91
C GLY A 138 1.77 15.78 7.55
N PRO A 139 2.39 16.72 6.80
CA PRO A 139 3.71 16.56 6.18
C PRO A 139 4.89 16.55 7.17
N ARG A 140 4.65 16.78 8.47
CA ARG A 140 5.66 16.74 9.54
C ARG A 140 5.71 15.40 10.26
N ALA A 141 4.63 14.63 10.18
CA ALA A 141 4.53 13.35 10.85
C ALA A 141 5.22 12.29 9.99
N TRP A 142 6.36 11.77 10.45
CA TRP A 142 7.00 10.60 9.85
C TRP A 142 6.93 9.37 10.75
N LEU A 143 6.94 9.56 12.08
CA LEU A 143 6.82 8.49 13.08
C LEU A 143 5.42 7.86 13.10
N GLY A 144 4.36 8.67 13.08
CA GLY A 144 2.97 8.18 13.08
C GLY A 144 2.67 7.31 11.84
N PRO A 145 2.96 7.79 10.62
CA PRO A 145 2.82 6.96 9.41
C PRO A 145 3.70 5.71 9.41
N LEU A 146 4.93 5.80 9.95
CA LEU A 146 5.82 4.65 10.10
C LEU A 146 5.20 3.60 11.03
N ALA A 147 4.69 4.03 12.19
CA ALA A 147 4.06 3.15 13.17
C ALA A 147 2.82 2.45 12.58
N ALA A 148 1.98 3.17 11.82
CA ALA A 148 0.82 2.60 11.16
C ALA A 148 1.21 1.55 10.10
N ALA A 149 2.21 1.85 9.27
CA ALA A 149 2.71 0.93 8.25
C ALA A 149 3.34 -0.33 8.85
N LEU A 150 4.16 -0.17 9.92
CA LEU A 150 4.75 -1.29 10.65
C LEU A 150 3.70 -2.14 11.36
N TYR A 151 2.72 -1.50 12.00
CA TYR A 151 1.61 -2.21 12.65
C TYR A 151 0.91 -3.11 11.65
N PHE A 152 0.51 -2.58 10.49
CA PHE A 152 -0.13 -3.39 9.44
C PHE A 152 0.81 -4.48 8.88
N GLY A 153 2.05 -4.11 8.56
CA GLY A 153 3.01 -5.00 7.88
C GLY A 153 3.55 -6.11 8.76
N LEU A 154 3.58 -5.94 10.07
CA LEU A 154 4.03 -6.94 11.05
C LEU A 154 2.87 -7.62 11.78
N HIS A 155 1.62 -7.26 11.49
CA HIS A 155 0.47 -7.84 12.16
C HIS A 155 0.35 -9.34 11.84
N PRO A 156 0.16 -10.23 12.84
CA PRO A 156 0.02 -11.68 12.60
C PRO A 156 -1.10 -12.06 11.63
N ASN A 157 -2.14 -11.23 11.49
CA ASN A 157 -3.22 -11.44 10.52
C ASN A 157 -2.72 -11.55 9.06
N GLN A 158 -1.59 -10.91 8.73
CA GLN A 158 -1.01 -10.99 7.38
C GLN A 158 -0.57 -12.42 7.03
N LEU A 159 -0.27 -13.26 8.03
CA LEU A 159 0.07 -14.67 7.81
C LEU A 159 -1.09 -15.49 7.22
N GLN A 160 -2.32 -15.00 7.32
CA GLN A 160 -3.46 -15.66 6.67
C GLN A 160 -3.63 -15.24 5.21
N ILE A 161 -2.93 -14.18 4.76
CA ILE A 161 -3.13 -13.57 3.44
C ILE A 161 -1.86 -13.73 2.59
N VAL A 162 -0.71 -13.29 3.09
CA VAL A 162 0.59 -13.27 2.37
C VAL A 162 1.03 -14.64 1.85
N PRO A 163 0.93 -15.74 2.63
CA PRO A 163 1.35 -17.06 2.16
C PRO A 163 0.41 -17.71 1.15
N ILE A 164 -0.77 -17.13 0.88
CA ILE A 164 -1.85 -17.78 0.13
C ILE A 164 -2.15 -16.95 -1.13
N PRO A 165 -1.63 -17.35 -2.32
CA PRO A 165 -1.75 -16.55 -3.54
C PRO A 165 -3.18 -16.20 -3.97
N CYS A 166 -4.16 -17.09 -3.76
CA CYS A 166 -5.56 -16.80 -4.09
C CYS A 166 -6.12 -15.62 -3.27
N ARG A 167 -5.59 -15.38 -2.06
CA ARG A 167 -5.99 -14.28 -1.17
C ARG A 167 -5.31 -12.95 -1.49
N ARG A 168 -4.44 -12.90 -2.50
CA ARG A 168 -3.84 -11.64 -2.97
C ARG A 168 -4.87 -10.56 -3.32
N SER A 169 -6.11 -10.94 -3.64
CA SER A 169 -7.20 -9.97 -3.83
C SER A 169 -7.38 -9.02 -2.64
N ASP A 170 -7.18 -9.50 -1.41
CA ASP A 170 -7.35 -8.69 -0.20
C ASP A 170 -6.30 -7.56 -0.17
N MET A 171 -5.07 -7.86 -0.60
CA MET A 171 -3.98 -6.89 -0.69
C MET A 171 -4.17 -5.89 -1.82
N LEU A 172 -4.66 -6.37 -2.98
CA LEU A 172 -4.98 -5.50 -4.11
C LEU A 172 -6.08 -4.50 -3.74
N VAL A 173 -7.11 -4.92 -3.02
CA VAL A 173 -8.16 -4.03 -2.52
C VAL A 173 -7.55 -2.95 -1.62
N VAL A 174 -6.71 -3.33 -0.66
CA VAL A 174 -6.01 -2.36 0.20
C VAL A 174 -5.17 -1.40 -0.64
N LEU A 175 -4.38 -1.91 -1.59
CA LEU A 175 -3.52 -1.08 -2.42
C LEU A 175 -4.32 -0.05 -3.23
N PHE A 176 -5.34 -0.50 -3.98
CA PHE A 176 -6.09 0.40 -4.85
C PHE A 176 -6.97 1.38 -4.07
N LEU A 177 -7.58 0.95 -2.96
CA LEU A 177 -8.39 1.84 -2.13
C LEU A 177 -7.56 2.99 -1.54
N LEU A 178 -6.32 2.70 -1.14
CA LEU A 178 -5.43 3.69 -0.52
C LEU A 178 -4.73 4.61 -1.53
N LEU A 179 -4.74 4.25 -2.82
CA LEU A 179 -4.16 5.06 -3.89
C LEU A 179 -5.14 6.10 -4.47
N THR A 180 -6.45 5.85 -4.35
CA THR A 180 -7.52 6.84 -4.64
C THR A 180 -7.52 7.99 -3.63
#